data_AF-A0A3N4K9W9-F1
#
_entry.id   AF-A0A3N4K9W9-F1
#
_cell.length_a   1.000
_cell.length_b   1.000
_cell.length_c   1.000
_cell.angle_alpha   90.00
_cell.angle_beta   90.00
_cell.angle_gamma   90.00
#
_symmetry.space_group_name_H-M   'P 1'
#
loop_
_entity.id
_entity.type
_entity.pdbx_description
1 polymer ?
#
loop_
_entity_poly.entity_id
_entity_poly.type
_entity_poly.pdbx_seq_one_letter_code
_entity_poly.pdbx_strand_id
1 'polypeptide(L)'
;MLTNKVVELENSGSETEDVDIFEQSIFTIFAEARNQHGEPGHYVLYKSDVYGDIKLRLSDPDKENNSLFSHFLWNARNIAPSAGYKVFFYDAAAFEDFCAGVQAAEMITEGEFDVKDQTVVEMGAGAGLPSIISVLAGAKQTVISDYPADEIISNISQNIDTNITSPPDRQRVSVAGHMWGELSDDLCTANPGGFTRVIAADCFWMDWQHDNLSKSIAHLLAKDGGLCLAIAGYHTGRAKVANFFDSAERAGLELVGPIRERNTEGVEREWVRDRGFEDPVERKQWLAIGVFRHKL
;
A
#
# COMPACT_ATOMS: atom_id res chain seq x y z
N MET A 1 14.21 3.19 -10.71
CA MET A 1 14.30 2.73 -9.30
C MET A 1 13.03 3.21 -8.62
N LEU A 2 12.32 2.34 -7.90
CA LEU A 2 11.00 2.63 -7.32
C LEU A 2 11.02 3.81 -6.36
N THR A 3 12.19 4.04 -5.78
CA THR A 3 12.48 5.06 -4.80
C THR A 3 12.33 6.50 -5.27
N ASN A 4 12.35 6.78 -6.58
CA ASN A 4 12.17 8.15 -7.09
C ASN A 4 10.74 8.43 -7.56
N LYS A 5 9.80 7.55 -7.22
CA LYS A 5 8.41 7.64 -7.69
C LYS A 5 7.53 8.48 -6.79
N VAL A 6 7.87 8.71 -5.52
CA VAL A 6 7.05 9.54 -4.63
C VAL A 6 7.80 10.81 -4.22
N VAL A 7 7.06 11.92 -4.12
CA VAL A 7 7.58 13.24 -3.71
C VAL A 7 6.59 13.89 -2.76
N GLU A 8 7.03 14.33 -1.58
CA GLU A 8 6.21 15.14 -0.67
C GLU A 8 6.05 16.56 -1.20
N LEU A 9 4.83 17.10 -1.15
CA LEU A 9 4.56 18.50 -1.51
C LEU A 9 4.63 19.38 -0.26
N GLU A 10 5.60 20.29 -0.19
CA GLU A 10 5.64 21.32 0.86
C GLU A 10 4.43 22.26 0.73
N ASN A 11 3.72 22.48 1.84
CA ASN A 11 2.61 23.44 1.87
C ASN A 11 3.16 24.87 1.92
N SER A 12 2.89 25.65 0.88
CA SER A 12 3.03 27.11 0.96
C SER A 12 1.88 27.70 1.78
N GLY A 13 1.90 27.56 3.11
CA GLY A 13 0.88 28.20 3.94
C GLY A 13 0.60 27.60 5.33
N SER A 14 1.62 27.43 6.17
CA SER A 14 1.46 27.58 7.61
C SER A 14 2.72 28.22 8.17
N GLU A 15 2.57 29.23 9.03
CA GLU A 15 3.70 29.71 9.83
C GLU A 15 4.24 28.49 10.59
N THR A 16 5.45 28.08 10.27
CA THR A 16 6.17 27.01 10.96
C THR A 16 6.27 27.41 12.43
N GLU A 17 5.46 26.81 13.30
CA GLU A 17 5.64 26.95 14.74
C GLU A 17 7.02 26.40 15.09
N ASP A 18 7.76 27.06 15.99
CA ASP A 18 9.14 26.68 16.34
C ASP A 18 9.27 25.21 16.81
N VAL A 19 8.15 24.60 17.20
CA VAL A 19 8.04 23.17 17.56
C VAL A 19 8.11 22.26 16.33
N ASP A 20 7.49 22.63 15.21
CA ASP A 20 7.59 21.88 13.95
C ASP A 20 9.01 21.89 13.42
N ILE A 21 9.71 23.02 13.54
CA ILE A 21 11.13 23.11 13.16
C ILE A 21 11.96 22.20 14.06
N PHE A 22 11.66 22.11 15.36
CA PHE A 22 12.36 21.22 16.30
C PHE A 22 12.07 19.73 16.05
N GLU A 23 10.84 19.35 15.74
CA GLU A 23 10.46 17.96 15.44
C GLU A 23 10.95 17.52 14.05
N GLN A 24 10.86 18.38 13.04
CA GLN A 24 11.46 18.12 11.72
C GLN A 24 13.00 18.07 11.80
N SER A 25 13.60 18.87 12.68
CA SER A 25 15.03 18.81 12.92
C SER A 25 15.45 17.61 13.79
N ILE A 26 14.54 16.89 14.45
CA ILE A 26 14.87 15.64 15.16
C ILE A 26 15.41 14.59 14.18
N PHE A 27 14.80 14.47 13.00
CA PHE A 27 15.25 13.59 11.92
C PHE A 27 16.60 14.03 11.33
N THR A 28 16.84 15.35 11.34
CA THR A 28 18.10 15.97 10.89
C THR A 28 19.23 15.84 11.92
N ILE A 29 18.91 15.95 13.22
CA ILE A 29 19.85 15.97 14.34
C ILE A 29 20.30 14.54 14.71
N PHE A 30 19.41 13.56 14.65
CA PHE A 30 19.69 12.19 15.07
C PHE A 30 19.98 11.21 13.93
N ALA A 31 19.96 11.66 12.66
CA ALA A 31 20.12 10.81 11.48
C ALA A 31 19.16 9.60 11.47
N GLU A 32 17.96 9.77 12.03
CA GLU A 32 16.89 8.79 11.99
C GLU A 32 16.10 8.93 10.69
N ALA A 33 15.96 7.85 9.94
CA ALA A 33 15.18 7.85 8.70
C ALA A 33 13.67 7.84 8.97
N ARG A 34 12.93 8.64 8.20
CA ARG A 34 11.46 8.71 8.24
C ARG A 34 10.87 7.40 7.68
N ASN A 35 10.12 6.65 8.49
CA ASN A 35 9.55 5.33 8.11
C ASN A 35 8.18 5.42 7.41
N GLN A 36 7.67 6.63 7.19
CA GLN A 36 6.32 6.93 6.72
C GLN A 36 6.36 8.25 5.93
N HIS A 37 5.54 8.39 4.88
CA HIS A 37 5.37 9.68 4.22
C HIS A 37 4.13 10.41 4.71
N GLY A 38 4.33 11.73 4.78
CA GLY A 38 3.36 12.75 5.06
C GLY A 38 2.80 12.75 6.48
N GLU A 39 2.32 13.92 6.85
CA GLU A 39 1.52 14.11 8.05
C GLU A 39 0.04 13.96 7.69
N PRO A 40 -0.82 13.62 8.66
CA PRO A 40 -2.27 13.66 8.49
C PRO A 40 -2.73 14.88 7.66
N GLY A 41 -3.42 14.63 6.54
CA GLY A 41 -3.93 15.67 5.65
C GLY A 41 -2.94 16.25 4.62
N HIS A 42 -1.69 15.80 4.60
CA HIS A 42 -0.68 16.23 3.63
C HIS A 42 -0.84 15.54 2.28
N TYR A 43 -0.15 16.08 1.26
CA TYR A 43 -0.15 15.53 -0.09
C TYR A 43 1.20 14.93 -0.44
N VAL A 44 1.15 13.79 -1.12
CA VAL A 44 2.28 13.22 -1.85
C VAL A 44 1.97 13.16 -3.33
N LEU A 45 3.01 13.09 -4.15
CA LEU A 45 2.93 12.98 -5.58
C LEU A 45 3.58 11.67 -6.02
N TYR A 46 2.83 10.76 -6.62
CA TYR A 46 3.37 9.60 -7.32
C TYR A 46 3.62 9.95 -8.80
N LYS A 47 4.86 9.83 -9.25
CA LYS A 47 5.29 10.14 -10.62
C LYS A 47 5.21 8.90 -11.50
N SER A 48 4.21 8.87 -12.38
CA SER A 48 4.13 7.84 -13.42
C SER A 48 4.62 8.36 -14.75
N ASP A 49 5.54 7.63 -15.38
CA ASP A 49 5.98 7.93 -16.75
C ASP A 49 4.87 7.65 -17.79
N VAL A 50 3.86 6.85 -17.41
CA VAL A 50 2.76 6.42 -18.29
C VAL A 50 1.50 7.26 -18.06
N TYR A 51 1.16 7.52 -16.79
CA TYR A 51 -0.11 8.15 -16.42
C TYR A 51 0.04 9.61 -15.94
N GLY A 52 1.27 10.12 -15.92
CA GLY A 52 1.58 11.43 -15.36
C GLY A 52 1.62 11.42 -13.83
N ASP A 53 1.63 12.62 -13.26
CA ASP A 53 1.72 12.80 -11.81
C ASP A 53 0.36 12.54 -11.14
N ILE A 54 0.34 11.62 -10.17
CA ILE A 54 -0.82 11.24 -9.37
C ILE A 54 -0.70 11.89 -7.99
N LYS A 55 -1.58 12.83 -7.68
CA LYS A 55 -1.56 13.58 -6.41
C LYS A 55 -2.46 12.90 -5.39
N LEU A 56 -1.88 12.46 -4.28
CA LEU A 56 -2.59 11.74 -3.23
C LEU A 56 -2.57 12.53 -1.94
N ARG A 57 -3.75 12.74 -1.36
CA ARG A 57 -3.91 13.20 0.01
C ARG A 57 -3.87 12.01 0.96
N LEU A 58 -3.18 12.17 2.08
CA LEU A 58 -3.18 11.21 3.17
C LEU A 58 -4.33 11.51 4.13
N SER A 59 -4.96 10.44 4.64
CA SER A 59 -6.07 10.59 5.59
C SER A 59 -5.60 11.32 6.86
N ASP A 60 -6.51 12.01 7.52
CA ASP A 60 -6.31 12.61 8.84
C ASP A 60 -7.33 11.98 9.80
N PRO A 61 -7.04 10.77 10.33
CA PRO A 61 -7.99 10.00 11.09
C PRO A 61 -8.22 10.59 12.47
N ASP A 62 -9.46 10.49 12.94
CA ASP A 62 -9.78 10.80 14.33
C ASP A 62 -8.92 9.96 15.29
N LYS A 63 -8.71 10.46 16.51
CA LYS A 63 -7.86 9.79 17.52
C LYS A 63 -8.27 8.34 17.80
N GLU A 64 -9.55 8.02 17.65
CA GLU A 64 -10.08 6.66 17.85
C GLU A 64 -9.65 5.70 16.72
N ASN A 65 -9.46 6.21 15.50
CA ASN A 65 -9.08 5.43 14.31
C ASN A 65 -7.59 5.55 13.95
N ASN A 66 -6.82 6.38 14.66
CA ASN A 66 -5.38 6.57 14.45
C ASN A 66 -4.61 5.22 14.50
N SER A 67 -5.04 4.29 15.35
CA SER A 67 -4.43 2.95 15.46
C SER A 67 -4.55 2.07 14.20
N LEU A 68 -5.38 2.46 13.23
CA LEU A 68 -5.53 1.77 11.94
C LEU A 68 -4.52 2.24 10.90
N PHE A 69 -3.78 3.31 11.19
CA PHE A 69 -2.68 3.82 10.37
C PHE A 69 -3.05 4.19 8.92
N SER A 70 -4.31 4.55 8.66
CA SER A 70 -4.82 4.97 7.35
C SER A 70 -4.24 6.30 6.83
N HIS A 71 -3.53 7.03 7.69
CA HIS A 71 -2.85 8.30 7.38
C HIS A 71 -1.44 8.12 6.82
N PHE A 72 -0.94 6.87 6.71
CA PHE A 72 0.41 6.62 6.22
C PHE A 72 0.41 6.00 4.82
N LEU A 73 1.30 6.50 3.96
CA LEU A 73 1.92 5.69 2.92
C LEU A 73 3.20 5.09 3.50
N TRP A 74 3.22 3.76 3.63
CA TRP A 74 4.24 3.03 4.39
C TRP A 74 5.50 2.73 3.59
N ASN A 75 6.62 3.38 3.88
CA ASN A 75 7.85 3.19 3.09
C ASN A 75 8.82 2.16 3.67
N ALA A 76 9.58 1.58 2.76
CA ALA A 76 10.59 0.57 2.93
C ALA A 76 11.97 1.12 2.48
N ARG A 77 12.63 1.96 3.31
CA ARG A 77 14.10 2.23 3.30
C ARG A 77 14.57 2.97 4.57
N ASN A 78 15.50 2.43 5.37
CA ASN A 78 16.99 2.54 5.48
C ASN A 78 17.59 3.48 6.54
N ILE A 79 18.40 2.88 7.41
CA ILE A 79 19.41 3.43 8.32
C ILE A 79 20.73 2.69 8.00
N ALA A 80 21.86 3.38 7.85
CA ALA A 80 23.17 2.72 7.86
C ALA A 80 23.75 2.77 9.28
N PRO A 81 24.42 1.71 9.79
CA PRO A 81 25.08 1.76 11.09
C PRO A 81 26.52 2.27 10.92
N SER A 82 26.92 3.27 11.71
CA SER A 82 28.10 3.22 12.60
C SER A 82 28.69 4.59 12.94
N ALA A 83 28.90 4.77 14.24
CA ALA A 83 30.05 5.38 14.90
C ALA A 83 30.84 6.51 14.20
N GLY A 84 30.83 7.67 14.87
CA GLY A 84 32.00 8.54 14.97
C GLY A 84 32.04 9.66 13.94
N TYR A 85 31.69 10.87 14.40
CA TYR A 85 32.06 12.18 13.86
C TYR A 85 32.93 12.17 12.60
N LYS A 86 32.37 12.63 11.47
CA LYS A 86 33.02 13.56 10.54
C LYS A 86 32.00 14.16 9.57
N VAL A 87 31.91 15.49 9.65
CA VAL A 87 31.09 16.36 8.82
C VAL A 87 31.51 16.26 7.35
N PHE A 88 30.55 15.99 6.47
CA PHE A 88 30.60 16.34 5.06
C PHE A 88 29.25 16.97 4.68
N PHE A 89 29.29 18.21 4.19
CA PHE A 89 28.15 18.87 3.57
C PHE A 89 27.96 18.33 2.16
N TYR A 90 26.80 17.76 1.83
CA TYR A 90 26.32 17.60 0.45
C TYR A 90 24.79 17.54 0.40
N ASP A 91 24.26 18.41 -0.48
CA ASP A 91 23.04 18.42 -1.30
C ASP A 91 21.73 17.74 -0.84
N ALA A 92 20.64 18.49 -0.99
CA ALA A 92 19.25 18.13 -0.69
C ALA A 92 18.63 17.24 -1.79
N ALA A 93 19.20 16.07 -2.04
CA ALA A 93 18.76 15.17 -3.11
C ALA A 93 18.38 13.76 -2.59
N ALA A 94 17.17 13.34 -2.98
CA ALA A 94 16.64 11.97 -2.99
C ALA A 94 16.30 11.33 -1.63
N PHE A 95 15.13 11.71 -1.09
CA PHE A 95 14.37 10.84 -0.20
C PHE A 95 13.72 9.75 -1.07
N GLU A 96 14.00 8.49 -0.75
CA GLU A 96 13.85 7.37 -1.67
C GLU A 96 12.76 6.39 -1.15
N ASP A 97 11.57 6.46 -1.76
CA ASP A 97 10.28 5.99 -1.24
C ASP A 97 9.85 4.65 -1.87
N PHE A 98 9.67 3.59 -1.08
CA PHE A 98 9.29 2.25 -1.59
C PHE A 98 8.20 1.68 -0.71
N CYS A 99 6.94 1.61 -1.15
CA CYS A 99 5.86 1.01 -0.36
C CYS A 99 5.17 -0.12 -1.13
N ALA A 100 4.46 -1.04 -0.44
CA ALA A 100 3.74 -2.11 -1.14
C ALA A 100 2.73 -1.56 -2.16
N GLY A 101 2.11 -0.40 -1.87
CA GLY A 101 1.20 0.29 -2.78
C GLY A 101 1.88 0.78 -4.06
N VAL A 102 3.08 1.39 -3.95
CA VAL A 102 3.89 1.80 -5.11
C VAL A 102 4.34 0.59 -5.91
N GLN A 103 4.76 -0.49 -5.25
CA GLN A 103 5.14 -1.72 -5.96
C GLN A 103 3.96 -2.36 -6.70
N ALA A 104 2.76 -2.37 -6.09
CA ALA A 104 1.54 -2.86 -6.75
C ALA A 104 1.19 -1.99 -7.98
N ALA A 105 1.25 -0.67 -7.86
CA ALA A 105 1.03 0.27 -8.96
C ALA A 105 2.01 0.04 -10.13
N GLU A 106 3.28 -0.18 -9.83
CA GLU A 106 4.31 -0.42 -10.85
C GLU A 106 4.12 -1.79 -11.50
N MET A 107 3.78 -2.84 -10.73
CA MET A 107 3.43 -4.15 -11.30
C MET A 107 2.21 -4.09 -12.23
N ILE A 108 1.22 -3.25 -11.92
CA ILE A 108 0.08 -3.00 -12.82
C ILE A 108 0.54 -2.28 -14.09
N THR A 109 1.35 -1.22 -13.92
CA THR A 109 1.84 -0.38 -15.02
C THR A 109 2.72 -1.17 -16.00
N GLU A 110 3.56 -2.06 -15.48
CA GLU A 110 4.47 -2.93 -16.23
C GLU A 110 3.76 -4.18 -16.80
N GLY A 111 2.51 -4.43 -16.39
CA GLY A 111 1.73 -5.60 -16.82
C GLY A 111 2.12 -6.92 -16.13
N GLU A 112 2.93 -6.88 -15.06
CA GLU A 112 3.17 -8.04 -14.19
C GLU A 112 1.87 -8.50 -13.50
N PHE A 113 0.96 -7.57 -13.21
CA PHE A 113 -0.38 -7.85 -12.71
C PHE A 113 -1.43 -7.16 -13.61
N ASP A 114 -1.85 -7.86 -14.66
CA ASP A 114 -2.78 -7.31 -15.65
C ASP A 114 -4.18 -7.10 -15.08
N VAL A 115 -4.63 -5.84 -15.10
CA VAL A 115 -5.95 -5.39 -14.64
C VAL A 115 -6.83 -4.89 -15.79
N LYS A 116 -6.33 -4.89 -17.03
CA LYS A 116 -7.09 -4.39 -18.18
C LYS A 116 -8.34 -5.25 -18.39
N ASP A 117 -9.47 -4.57 -18.58
CA ASP A 117 -10.79 -5.19 -18.73
C ASP A 117 -11.22 -6.09 -17.53
N GLN A 118 -10.50 -6.04 -16.40
CA GLN A 118 -10.79 -6.79 -15.18
C GLN A 118 -11.69 -6.01 -14.21
N THR A 119 -12.33 -6.72 -13.29
CA THR A 119 -13.03 -6.16 -12.13
C THR A 119 -12.11 -6.22 -10.92
N VAL A 120 -11.78 -5.06 -10.35
CA VAL A 120 -10.74 -4.87 -9.33
C VAL A 120 -11.37 -4.43 -8.01
N VAL A 121 -10.90 -4.98 -6.89
CA VAL A 121 -11.11 -4.42 -5.55
C VAL A 121 -9.79 -4.32 -4.81
N GLU A 122 -9.56 -3.21 -4.14
CA GLU A 122 -8.43 -3.04 -3.22
C GLU A 122 -8.92 -3.06 -1.77
N MET A 123 -8.25 -3.86 -0.95
CA MET A 123 -8.54 -4.04 0.47
C MET A 123 -7.56 -3.19 1.28
N GLY A 124 -8.06 -2.36 2.20
CA GLY A 124 -7.20 -1.50 3.04
C GLY A 124 -6.37 -0.54 2.20
N ALA A 125 -7.05 0.18 1.31
CA ALA A 125 -6.43 0.96 0.25
C ALA A 125 -5.59 2.17 0.72
N GLY A 126 -5.83 2.68 1.92
CA GLY A 126 -5.22 3.90 2.44
C GLY A 126 -5.45 5.09 1.50
N ALA A 127 -4.42 5.49 0.77
CA ALA A 127 -4.53 6.56 -0.23
C ALA A 127 -5.15 6.10 -1.58
N GLY A 128 -5.23 4.80 -1.85
CA GLY A 128 -5.87 4.22 -3.05
C GLY A 128 -5.02 4.23 -4.32
N LEU A 129 -3.69 4.33 -4.21
CA LEU A 129 -2.79 4.40 -5.36
C LEU A 129 -2.92 3.20 -6.33
N PRO A 130 -2.86 1.92 -5.89
CA PRO A 130 -3.02 0.78 -6.78
C PRO A 130 -4.34 0.77 -7.54
N SER A 131 -5.44 1.12 -6.89
CA SER A 131 -6.76 1.22 -7.53
C SER A 131 -6.85 2.37 -8.53
N ILE A 132 -6.32 3.56 -8.19
CA ILE A 132 -6.28 4.70 -9.11
C ILE A 132 -5.52 4.30 -10.38
N ILE A 133 -4.37 3.65 -10.22
CA ILE A 133 -3.58 3.14 -11.35
C ILE A 133 -4.34 2.05 -12.11
N SER A 134 -5.09 1.19 -11.43
CA SER A 134 -5.93 0.17 -12.09
C SER A 134 -7.00 0.80 -13.00
N VAL A 135 -7.64 1.88 -12.56
CA VAL A 135 -8.61 2.63 -13.37
C VAL A 135 -7.93 3.21 -14.62
N LEU A 136 -6.77 3.83 -14.47
CA LEU A 136 -6.00 4.45 -15.56
C LEU A 136 -5.42 3.41 -16.53
N ALA A 137 -5.08 2.21 -16.02
CA ALA A 137 -4.64 1.05 -16.81
C ALA A 137 -5.78 0.34 -17.57
N GLY A 138 -7.02 0.82 -17.44
CA GLY A 138 -8.17 0.30 -18.20
C GLY A 138 -8.91 -0.85 -17.52
N ALA A 139 -8.91 -0.92 -16.19
CA ALA A 139 -9.81 -1.80 -15.46
C ALA A 139 -11.28 -1.52 -15.82
N LYS A 140 -12.08 -2.58 -15.96
CA LYS A 140 -13.50 -2.49 -16.32
C LYS A 140 -14.33 -1.84 -15.22
N GLN A 141 -14.05 -2.21 -13.97
CA GLN A 141 -14.62 -1.64 -12.74
C GLN A 141 -13.59 -1.75 -11.63
N THR A 142 -13.50 -0.76 -10.75
CA THR A 142 -12.59 -0.72 -9.60
C THR A 142 -13.34 -0.24 -8.37
N VAL A 143 -13.28 -1.01 -7.28
CA VAL A 143 -13.78 -0.59 -5.97
C VAL A 143 -12.59 -0.38 -5.04
N ILE A 144 -12.47 0.83 -4.49
CA ILE A 144 -11.46 1.16 -3.50
C ILE A 144 -12.10 0.98 -2.12
N SER A 145 -11.62 0.02 -1.33
CA SER A 145 -12.21 -0.28 -0.01
C SER A 145 -11.23 -0.12 1.14
N ASP A 146 -11.75 0.42 2.24
CA ASP A 146 -11.02 0.58 3.50
C ASP A 146 -12.02 0.57 4.67
N TYR A 147 -11.51 0.67 5.89
CA TYR A 147 -12.31 0.69 7.11
C TYR A 147 -13.42 1.75 7.02
N PRO A 148 -14.67 1.44 7.46
CA PRO A 148 -15.84 2.29 7.28
C PRO A 148 -15.85 3.48 8.25
N ALA A 149 -14.84 4.34 8.15
CA ALA A 149 -14.74 5.61 8.86
C ALA A 149 -14.81 6.76 7.84
N ASP A 150 -15.64 7.77 8.14
CA ASP A 150 -15.97 8.85 7.21
C ASP A 150 -14.73 9.59 6.70
N GLU A 151 -13.73 9.78 7.56
CA GLU A 151 -12.49 10.48 7.25
C GLU A 151 -11.51 9.66 6.38
N ILE A 152 -11.61 8.33 6.40
CA ILE A 152 -10.87 7.45 5.49
C ILE A 152 -11.57 7.42 4.14
N ILE A 153 -12.88 7.16 4.13
CA ILE A 153 -13.68 7.02 2.92
C ILE A 153 -13.76 8.35 2.14
N SER A 154 -13.91 9.47 2.83
CA SER A 154 -13.88 10.80 2.21
C SER A 154 -12.49 11.14 1.64
N ASN A 155 -11.40 10.73 2.29
CA ASN A 155 -10.06 10.94 1.77
C ASN A 155 -9.83 10.17 0.47
N ILE A 156 -10.22 8.89 0.42
CA ILE A 156 -10.16 8.08 -0.81
C ILE A 156 -11.00 8.73 -1.91
N SER A 157 -12.20 9.20 -1.57
CA SER A 157 -13.08 9.89 -2.54
C SER A 157 -12.41 11.14 -3.12
N GLN A 158 -11.74 11.95 -2.29
CA GLN A 158 -10.97 13.12 -2.74
C GLN A 158 -9.78 12.74 -3.63
N ASN A 159 -9.11 11.63 -3.36
CA ASN A 159 -8.02 11.14 -4.21
C ASN A 159 -8.52 10.68 -5.57
N ILE A 160 -9.68 10.00 -5.63
CA ILE A 160 -10.33 9.71 -6.92
C ILE A 160 -10.70 11.02 -7.62
N ASP A 161 -11.23 12.01 -6.86
CA ASP A 161 -11.63 13.29 -7.43
C ASP A 161 -10.50 14.05 -8.09
N THR A 162 -9.33 13.98 -7.47
CA THR A 162 -8.12 14.63 -7.94
C THR A 162 -7.55 13.96 -9.18
N ASN A 163 -7.59 12.62 -9.26
CA ASN A 163 -6.81 11.88 -10.25
C ASN A 163 -7.63 11.29 -11.41
N ILE A 164 -8.91 10.99 -11.21
CA ILE A 164 -9.77 10.35 -12.23
C ILE A 164 -10.71 11.39 -12.82
N THR A 165 -10.25 12.29 -13.68
CA THR A 165 -11.11 13.42 -14.13
C THR A 165 -11.99 13.10 -15.36
N SER A 166 -11.66 12.05 -16.09
CA SER A 166 -12.37 11.59 -17.29
C SER A 166 -13.77 11.02 -16.95
N PRO A 167 -14.86 11.48 -17.60
CA PRO A 167 -16.21 10.97 -17.30
C PRO A 167 -16.39 9.46 -17.52
N PRO A 168 -15.85 8.85 -18.60
CA PRO A 168 -15.83 7.39 -18.72
C PRO A 168 -15.15 6.70 -17.54
N ASP A 169 -14.04 7.24 -17.05
CA ASP A 169 -13.26 6.62 -15.97
C ASP A 169 -13.97 6.73 -14.63
N ARG A 170 -14.66 7.85 -14.40
CA ARG A 170 -15.50 8.06 -13.22
C ARG A 170 -16.67 7.09 -13.09
N GLN A 171 -17.18 6.58 -14.20
CA GLN A 171 -18.25 5.58 -14.17
C GLN A 171 -17.72 4.17 -13.82
N ARG A 172 -16.39 3.99 -13.77
CA ARG A 172 -15.71 2.72 -13.54
C ARG A 172 -15.13 2.59 -12.14
N VAL A 173 -15.27 3.61 -11.29
CA VAL A 173 -14.62 3.65 -9.97
C VAL A 173 -15.62 4.03 -8.89
N SER A 174 -15.56 3.34 -7.76
CA SER A 174 -16.33 3.66 -6.56
C SER A 174 -15.51 3.41 -5.29
N VAL A 175 -15.97 3.98 -4.17
CA VAL A 175 -15.40 3.76 -2.84
C VAL A 175 -16.40 2.99 -1.99
N ALA A 176 -15.92 2.08 -1.16
CA ALA A 176 -16.75 1.35 -0.21
C ALA A 176 -16.09 1.29 1.18
N GLY A 177 -16.88 1.54 2.22
CA GLY A 177 -16.50 1.18 3.58
C GLY A 177 -16.64 -0.32 3.79
N HIS A 178 -15.58 -0.97 4.26
CA HIS A 178 -15.55 -2.41 4.48
C HIS A 178 -14.64 -2.75 5.68
N MET A 179 -15.23 -3.40 6.68
CA MET A 179 -14.47 -3.97 7.78
C MET A 179 -14.08 -5.41 7.42
N TRP A 180 -12.79 -5.74 7.49
CA TRP A 180 -12.34 -7.08 7.16
C TRP A 180 -13.08 -8.16 7.97
N GLY A 181 -13.49 -9.22 7.30
CA GLY A 181 -14.24 -10.34 7.88
C GLY A 181 -15.76 -10.13 7.94
N GLU A 182 -16.26 -8.91 7.75
CA GLU A 182 -17.68 -8.62 7.59
C GLU A 182 -18.15 -9.04 6.20
N LEU A 183 -19.18 -9.87 6.11
CA LEU A 183 -19.69 -10.39 4.83
C LEU A 183 -21.11 -9.93 4.51
N SER A 184 -21.73 -9.17 5.42
CA SER A 184 -23.10 -8.67 5.32
C SER A 184 -23.18 -7.19 4.99
N ASP A 185 -22.05 -6.51 4.76
CA ASP A 185 -22.03 -5.14 4.27
C ASP A 185 -22.36 -5.03 2.77
N ASP A 186 -22.57 -3.81 2.30
CA ASP A 186 -22.99 -3.54 0.92
C ASP A 186 -21.97 -4.04 -0.11
N LEU A 187 -20.66 -3.96 0.19
CA LEU A 187 -19.60 -4.43 -0.70
C LEU A 187 -19.69 -5.94 -0.90
N CYS A 188 -19.73 -6.70 0.20
CA CYS A 188 -19.72 -8.15 0.18
C CYS A 188 -21.04 -8.75 -0.27
N THR A 189 -22.18 -8.14 0.08
CA THR A 189 -23.50 -8.66 -0.33
C THR A 189 -23.77 -8.44 -1.82
N ALA A 190 -23.32 -7.32 -2.39
CA ALA A 190 -23.51 -7.03 -3.80
C ALA A 190 -22.52 -7.75 -4.72
N ASN A 191 -21.33 -8.13 -4.24
CA ASN A 191 -20.23 -8.63 -5.07
C ASN A 191 -19.61 -9.98 -4.63
N PRO A 192 -20.38 -11.01 -4.24
CA PRO A 192 -19.80 -12.31 -3.92
C PRO A 192 -19.13 -12.91 -5.17
N GLY A 193 -17.81 -13.15 -5.09
CA GLY A 193 -17.01 -13.58 -6.23
C GLY A 193 -17.01 -12.62 -7.42
N GLY A 194 -17.30 -11.34 -7.20
CA GLY A 194 -17.46 -10.34 -8.27
C GLY A 194 -16.14 -9.83 -8.86
N PHE A 195 -15.03 -10.05 -8.17
CA PHE A 195 -13.74 -9.44 -8.51
C PHE A 195 -12.75 -10.45 -9.07
N THR A 196 -12.30 -10.20 -10.29
CA THR A 196 -11.25 -11.00 -10.96
C THR A 196 -9.84 -10.61 -10.50
N ARG A 197 -9.69 -9.44 -9.90
CA ARG A 197 -8.46 -8.95 -9.28
C ARG A 197 -8.77 -8.41 -7.88
N VAL A 198 -8.06 -8.90 -6.88
CA VAL A 198 -8.05 -8.33 -5.53
C VAL A 198 -6.64 -7.84 -5.23
N ILE A 199 -6.49 -6.65 -4.65
CA ILE A 199 -5.19 -6.10 -4.25
C ILE A 199 -5.20 -5.92 -2.73
N ALA A 200 -4.17 -6.42 -2.06
CA ALA A 200 -3.92 -6.20 -0.63
C ALA A 200 -2.45 -5.79 -0.46
N ALA A 201 -2.21 -4.50 -0.26
CA ALA A 201 -0.89 -3.89 -0.14
C ALA A 201 -0.67 -3.36 1.29
N ASP A 202 0.36 -3.86 1.98
CA ASP A 202 0.70 -3.51 3.37
C ASP A 202 -0.42 -3.73 4.40
N CYS A 203 -1.28 -4.73 4.18
CA CYS A 203 -2.38 -5.06 5.11
C CYS A 203 -1.97 -6.04 6.25
N PHE A 204 -0.74 -6.55 6.27
CA PHE A 204 -0.38 -7.76 7.05
C PHE A 204 0.26 -7.47 8.41
N TRP A 205 0.12 -6.25 8.93
CA TRP A 205 0.72 -5.84 10.21
C TRP A 205 -0.11 -6.27 11.45
N MET A 206 -1.43 -6.43 11.29
CA MET A 206 -2.34 -6.93 12.34
C MET A 206 -2.54 -8.44 12.26
N ASP A 207 -1.73 -9.19 13.00
CA ASP A 207 -1.77 -10.66 13.03
C ASP A 207 -3.18 -11.23 13.34
N TRP A 208 -3.90 -10.61 14.28
CA TRP A 208 -5.26 -11.03 14.65
C TRP A 208 -6.33 -10.73 13.59
N GLN A 209 -6.00 -9.96 12.55
CA GLN A 209 -6.91 -9.63 11.45
C GLN A 209 -6.64 -10.45 10.18
N HIS A 210 -5.57 -11.24 10.11
CA HIS A 210 -5.23 -11.97 8.89
C HIS A 210 -6.33 -12.94 8.44
N ASP A 211 -6.97 -13.64 9.38
CA ASP A 211 -8.10 -14.52 9.08
C ASP A 211 -9.32 -13.75 8.56
N ASN A 212 -9.60 -12.58 9.14
CA ASN A 212 -10.69 -11.71 8.69
C ASN A 212 -10.44 -11.15 7.29
N LEU A 213 -9.23 -10.64 7.03
CA LEU A 213 -8.83 -10.16 5.71
C LEU A 213 -8.90 -11.28 4.66
N SER A 214 -8.34 -12.45 4.98
CA SER A 214 -8.35 -13.62 4.09
C SER A 214 -9.77 -14.09 3.77
N LYS A 215 -10.68 -14.03 4.75
CA LYS A 215 -12.11 -14.33 4.57
C LYS A 215 -12.78 -13.34 3.62
N SER A 216 -12.53 -12.03 3.76
CA SER A 216 -13.03 -11.02 2.81
C SER A 216 -12.49 -11.24 1.39
N ILE A 217 -11.17 -11.47 1.26
CA ILE A 217 -10.54 -11.76 -0.03
C ILE A 217 -11.19 -12.98 -0.68
N ALA A 218 -11.32 -14.09 0.04
CA ALA A 218 -11.93 -15.32 -0.48
C ALA A 218 -13.41 -15.14 -0.87
N HIS A 219 -14.16 -14.32 -0.14
CA HIS A 219 -15.56 -14.03 -0.44
C HIS A 219 -15.72 -13.18 -1.72
N LEU A 220 -14.87 -12.18 -1.90
CA LEU A 220 -14.94 -11.22 -3.01
C LEU A 220 -14.27 -11.73 -4.29
N LEU A 221 -13.24 -12.57 -4.17
CA LEU A 221 -12.46 -13.09 -5.29
C LEU A 221 -13.27 -14.10 -6.13
N ALA A 222 -13.32 -13.86 -7.44
CA ALA A 222 -13.94 -14.74 -8.42
C ALA A 222 -13.35 -16.15 -8.37
N LYS A 223 -14.21 -17.17 -8.44
CA LYS A 223 -13.80 -18.58 -8.38
C LYS A 223 -12.96 -18.98 -9.58
N ASP A 224 -13.35 -18.54 -10.77
CA ASP A 224 -12.66 -18.85 -12.02
C ASP A 224 -11.82 -17.65 -12.48
N GLY A 225 -10.50 -17.86 -12.62
CA GLY A 225 -9.58 -16.84 -13.13
C GLY A 225 -9.31 -15.65 -12.20
N GLY A 226 -9.85 -15.67 -10.97
CA GLY A 226 -9.58 -14.67 -9.94
C GLY A 226 -8.15 -14.76 -9.42
N LEU A 227 -7.47 -13.61 -9.33
CA LEU A 227 -6.16 -13.47 -8.71
C LEU A 227 -6.16 -12.41 -7.62
N CYS A 228 -5.54 -12.71 -6.47
CA CYS A 228 -5.28 -11.75 -5.41
C CYS A 228 -3.78 -11.44 -5.34
N LEU A 229 -3.41 -10.18 -5.57
CA LEU A 229 -2.05 -9.68 -5.36
C LEU A 229 -1.89 -9.27 -3.89
N ALA A 230 -1.02 -9.98 -3.17
CA ALA A 230 -0.70 -9.75 -1.77
C ALA A 230 0.75 -9.27 -1.66
N ILE A 231 0.94 -8.01 -1.24
CA ILE A 231 2.28 -7.41 -1.11
C ILE A 231 2.42 -6.80 0.27
N ALA A 232 3.54 -7.04 0.96
CA ALA A 232 3.84 -6.37 2.21
C ALA A 232 5.33 -6.22 2.48
N GLY A 233 5.70 -5.12 3.12
CA GLY A 233 7.02 -4.94 3.73
C GLY A 233 7.16 -5.62 5.08
N TYR A 234 8.41 -5.83 5.51
CA TYR A 234 8.73 -6.48 6.78
C TYR A 234 8.77 -5.51 7.98
N HIS A 235 7.97 -4.45 7.97
CA HIS A 235 7.94 -3.41 9.02
C HIS A 235 7.62 -3.99 10.40
N THR A 236 6.66 -4.90 10.45
CA THR A 236 6.23 -5.59 11.68
C THR A 236 6.87 -6.96 11.87
N GLY A 237 7.81 -7.32 10.98
CA GLY A 237 8.58 -8.57 11.02
C GLY A 237 8.04 -9.67 10.11
N ARG A 238 8.96 -10.51 9.63
CA ARG A 238 8.70 -11.63 8.72
C ARG A 238 7.66 -12.62 9.21
N ALA A 239 7.66 -12.93 10.51
CA ALA A 239 6.72 -13.89 11.08
C ALA A 239 5.26 -13.46 10.86
N LYS A 240 4.93 -12.16 11.04
CA LYS A 240 3.59 -11.65 10.79
C LYS A 240 3.21 -11.73 9.32
N VAL A 241 4.10 -11.29 8.42
CA VAL A 241 3.86 -11.40 6.96
C VAL A 241 3.64 -12.87 6.56
N ALA A 242 4.44 -13.80 7.11
CA ALA A 242 4.29 -15.23 6.85
C ALA A 242 2.97 -15.80 7.37
N ASN A 243 2.50 -15.36 8.54
CA ASN A 243 1.23 -15.82 9.13
C ASN A 243 0.02 -15.47 8.24
N PHE A 244 0.07 -14.33 7.54
CA PHE A 244 -0.99 -13.99 6.57
C PHE A 244 -1.10 -15.03 5.46
N PHE A 245 0.03 -15.56 4.96
CA PHE A 245 0.00 -16.60 3.93
C PHE A 245 -0.66 -17.89 4.42
N ASP A 246 -0.44 -18.27 5.68
CA ASP A 246 -1.16 -19.40 6.28
C ASP A 246 -2.66 -19.09 6.44
N SER A 247 -3.04 -17.86 6.80
CA SER A 247 -4.44 -17.43 6.86
C SER A 247 -5.13 -17.50 5.51
N ALA A 248 -4.44 -17.09 4.44
CA ALA A 248 -4.94 -17.19 3.07
C ALA A 248 -5.19 -18.66 2.70
N GLU A 249 -4.27 -19.57 3.02
CA GLU A 249 -4.44 -21.01 2.81
C GLU A 249 -5.64 -21.58 3.59
N ARG A 250 -5.79 -21.20 4.87
CA ARG A 250 -6.94 -21.60 5.69
C ARG A 250 -8.27 -21.08 5.13
N ALA A 251 -8.27 -19.93 4.47
CA ALA A 251 -9.43 -19.36 3.80
C ALA A 251 -9.76 -20.04 2.45
N GLY A 252 -8.99 -21.05 2.04
CA GLY A 252 -9.19 -21.79 0.79
C GLY A 252 -8.54 -21.14 -0.42
N LEU A 253 -7.55 -20.27 -0.20
CA LEU A 253 -6.72 -19.71 -1.27
C LEU A 253 -5.44 -20.55 -1.42
N GLU A 254 -4.86 -20.56 -2.61
CA GLU A 254 -3.57 -21.17 -2.89
C GLU A 254 -2.67 -20.22 -3.68
N LEU A 255 -1.35 -20.35 -3.49
CA LEU A 255 -0.36 -19.55 -4.21
C LEU A 255 -0.29 -19.94 -5.69
N VAL A 256 -0.24 -18.93 -6.54
CA VAL A 256 0.08 -19.03 -7.97
C VAL A 256 1.59 -18.85 -8.11
N GLY A 257 2.33 -19.93 -7.89
CA GLY A 257 3.80 -19.92 -7.93
C GLY A 257 4.46 -19.53 -6.60
N PRO A 258 5.78 -19.32 -6.58
CA PRO A 258 6.50 -18.96 -5.36
C PRO A 258 6.25 -17.51 -4.95
N ILE A 259 6.28 -17.25 -3.64
CA ILE A 259 6.39 -15.88 -3.13
C ILE A 259 7.77 -15.33 -3.50
N ARG A 260 7.81 -14.10 -4.00
CA ARG A 260 9.06 -13.39 -4.34
C ARG A 260 9.37 -12.38 -3.27
N GLU A 261 10.65 -12.15 -2.99
CA GLU A 261 11.09 -10.95 -2.28
C GLU A 261 11.74 -10.00 -3.28
N ARG A 262 11.29 -8.75 -3.33
CA ARG A 262 11.86 -7.71 -4.19
C ARG A 262 12.26 -6.52 -3.34
N ASN A 263 13.45 -5.96 -3.57
CA ASN A 263 13.91 -4.77 -2.86
C ASN A 263 13.67 -3.47 -3.66
N THR A 264 14.01 -2.35 -3.05
CA THR A 264 13.93 -0.99 -3.63
C THR A 264 14.63 -0.82 -4.98
N GLU A 265 15.68 -1.59 -5.21
CA GLU A 265 16.51 -1.56 -6.41
C GLU A 265 15.99 -2.52 -7.50
N GLY A 266 14.90 -3.25 -7.23
CA GLY A 266 14.35 -4.27 -8.12
C GLY A 266 15.08 -5.61 -8.05
N VAL A 267 16.01 -5.79 -7.11
CA VAL A 267 16.69 -7.08 -6.90
C VAL A 267 15.69 -8.06 -6.31
N GLU A 268 15.57 -9.23 -6.93
CA GLU A 268 14.73 -10.32 -6.46
C GLU A 268 15.53 -11.39 -5.73
N ARG A 269 14.91 -12.00 -4.72
CA ARG A 269 15.42 -13.20 -4.05
C ARG A 269 14.28 -14.15 -3.68
N GLU A 270 14.65 -15.41 -3.42
CA GLU A 270 13.72 -16.41 -2.92
C GLU A 270 13.17 -16.01 -1.54
N TRP A 271 11.84 -16.10 -1.41
CA TRP A 271 11.18 -15.94 -0.13
C TRP A 271 11.38 -17.17 0.75
N VAL A 272 11.72 -16.95 2.02
CA VAL A 272 11.78 -18.00 3.03
C VAL A 272 10.91 -17.62 4.22
N ARG A 273 10.28 -18.62 4.83
CA ARG A 273 9.41 -18.43 5.99
C ARG A 273 10.17 -17.86 7.20
N ASP A 274 11.39 -18.35 7.40
CA ASP A 274 12.29 -17.91 8.46
C ASP A 274 13.69 -17.75 7.86
N ARG A 275 14.25 -16.54 7.96
CA ARG A 275 15.62 -16.22 7.51
C ARG A 275 16.59 -16.16 8.69
N GLY A 276 16.15 -16.53 9.89
CA GLY A 276 16.88 -16.35 11.13
C GLY A 276 16.92 -14.87 11.53
N PHE A 277 18.07 -14.42 12.01
CA PHE A 277 18.26 -13.00 12.32
C PHE A 277 18.33 -12.18 11.03
N GLU A 278 17.42 -11.23 10.90
CA GLU A 278 17.46 -10.20 9.88
C GLU A 278 17.67 -8.85 10.56
N ASP A 279 18.65 -8.09 10.06
CA ASP A 279 18.83 -6.72 10.49
C ASP A 279 17.50 -5.95 10.25
N PRO A 280 16.93 -5.30 11.29
CA PRO A 280 15.64 -4.62 11.17
C PRO A 280 15.60 -3.52 10.11
N VAL A 281 16.75 -3.02 9.71
CA VAL A 281 16.89 -1.99 8.71
C VAL A 281 17.02 -2.58 7.33
N GLU A 282 17.90 -3.58 7.16
CA GLU A 282 18.06 -4.24 5.85
C GLU A 282 16.75 -4.92 5.42
N ARG A 283 16.04 -5.57 6.34
CA ARG A 283 14.77 -6.26 6.01
C ARG A 283 13.68 -5.29 5.55
N LYS A 284 13.72 -4.05 6.03
CA LYS A 284 12.77 -3.01 5.64
C LYS A 284 12.98 -2.55 4.20
N GLN A 285 14.02 -2.98 3.48
CA GLN A 285 14.16 -2.69 2.06
C GLN A 285 13.42 -3.70 1.16
N TRP A 286 12.82 -4.75 1.72
CA TRP A 286 12.27 -5.87 0.96
C TRP A 286 10.75 -5.95 1.12
N LEU A 287 10.07 -6.23 0.01
CA LEU A 287 8.65 -6.58 -0.03
C LEU A 287 8.51 -8.06 -0.33
N ALA A 288 7.64 -8.75 0.41
CA ALA A 288 7.11 -10.05 0.01
C ALA A 288 5.99 -9.83 -1.01
N ILE A 289 6.00 -10.56 -2.12
CA ILE A 289 5.03 -10.49 -3.21
C ILE A 289 4.49 -11.90 -3.45
N GLY A 290 3.22 -12.12 -3.12
CA GLY A 290 2.48 -13.35 -3.39
C GLY A 290 1.28 -13.08 -4.30
N VAL A 291 0.96 -14.04 -5.16
CA VAL A 291 -0.29 -14.04 -5.92
C VAL A 291 -1.09 -15.27 -5.52
N PHE A 292 -2.35 -15.07 -5.15
CA PHE A 292 -3.24 -16.13 -4.69
C PHE A 292 -4.42 -16.33 -5.63
N ARG A 293 -5.00 -17.52 -5.63
CA ARG A 293 -6.30 -17.84 -6.28
C ARG A 293 -7.11 -18.76 -5.39
N HIS A 294 -8.37 -19.03 -5.72
CA HIS A 294 -9.12 -20.10 -5.05
C HIS A 294 -8.46 -21.47 -5.30
N LYS A 295 -8.38 -22.27 -4.24
CA LYS A 295 -7.97 -23.68 -4.35
C LYS A 295 -9.01 -24.46 -5.13
N LEU A 296 -8.55 -25.18 -6.16
CA LEU A 296 -9.38 -26.03 -7.01
C LEU A 296 -9.73 -27.37 -6.33
#